data_AF-A0A388L4Q5-F1
#
_entry.id   AF-A0A388L4Q5-F1
#
_cell.length_a   1.000
_cell.length_b   1.000
_cell.length_c   1.000
_cell.angle_alpha   90.00
_cell.angle_beta   90.00
_cell.angle_gamma   90.00
#
_symmetry.space_group_name_H-M   'P 1'
#
loop_
_entity.id
_entity.type
_entity.pdbx_description
1 polymer ?
#
loop_
_entity_poly.entity_id
_entity_poly.type
_entity_poly.pdbx_seq_one_letter_code
_entity_poly.pdbx_strand_id
1 'polypeptide(L)'
;MAAPVPRGAFFNCGQHGHWSRECPHRAVNKRHTVDTGANAEPILALPAAGAATTASASASTTTYQAPRTGWWSRNQQILDKCNDFVSRAQQKERDQLEAEEQGKRRLEEEEQAARVKKEREEFEERVGQRLEGRLASMCETLMGKRADNARTSTDNDEVSRLRRENEDLHAKYGIKEALPSTGLVDSLQRENAELKRQEALLKQQMEGDLAALRWEIKDLKENREIMGKGELTKQIEDLRSEMEALRKRNEAAEVSAGQWRSEALRPGNKRGSINISTPVSEGRAGARSKTTTATDVTKRLREEIEDLQELRRCDKTEVDMLKERRALAEARRADAEAEIARLREKMKLLSTEEVGCGTPKEHGTNLKDKMEEAAKTGFKTGRKGRVKMTPGRLPRPDGVSKSVNDKFVFLQDERKRMKALKKTGLELLCQEEGIKYKTIEVTVEELAQLYAEGAFGGSSETGERINSGQRPGKAISADSDVAVVEEVPSDSA
;
A
#
# COMPACT_ATOMS: atom_id res chain seq x y z
N MET A 1 -39.31 -2.87 -56.69
CA MET A 1 -37.89 -2.47 -56.61
C MET A 1 -37.84 -1.02 -56.13
N ALA A 2 -37.46 -0.78 -54.88
CA ALA A 2 -37.40 0.57 -54.31
C ALA A 2 -36.01 1.18 -54.58
N ALA A 3 -35.96 2.39 -55.12
CA ALA A 3 -34.72 3.08 -55.43
C ALA A 3 -33.95 3.42 -54.14
N PRO A 4 -32.60 3.33 -54.13
CA PRO A 4 -31.79 3.61 -52.96
C PRO A 4 -31.89 5.09 -52.58
N VAL A 5 -32.21 5.36 -51.31
CA VAL A 5 -32.29 6.71 -50.75
C VAL A 5 -30.86 7.28 -50.65
N PRO A 6 -30.59 8.48 -51.18
CA PRO A 6 -29.26 9.08 -51.15
C PRO A 6 -28.80 9.35 -49.70
N ARG A 7 -27.55 8.95 -49.40
CA ARG A 7 -26.95 9.13 -48.07
C ARG A 7 -26.90 10.62 -47.73
N GLY A 8 -27.58 10.99 -46.64
CA GLY A 8 -27.63 12.36 -46.10
C GLY A 8 -29.00 13.02 -46.16
N ALA A 9 -30.02 12.39 -46.75
CA ALA A 9 -31.37 12.94 -46.78
C ALA A 9 -32.07 12.67 -45.44
N PHE A 10 -32.71 13.68 -44.86
CA PHE A 10 -33.40 13.55 -43.58
C PHE A 10 -34.64 12.64 -43.72
N PHE A 11 -34.78 11.60 -42.90
CA PHE A 11 -35.77 10.53 -43.08
C PHE A 11 -37.24 11.02 -43.10
N ASN A 12 -37.52 12.17 -42.48
CA ASN A 12 -38.88 12.72 -42.39
C ASN A 12 -39.27 13.65 -43.54
N CYS A 13 -38.33 14.30 -44.24
CA CYS A 13 -38.65 15.28 -45.28
C CYS A 13 -37.81 15.16 -46.56
N GLY A 14 -36.82 14.28 -46.60
CA GLY A 14 -36.00 13.99 -47.78
C GLY A 14 -35.01 15.08 -48.19
N GLN A 15 -34.91 16.18 -47.45
CA GLN A 15 -34.01 17.28 -47.79
C GLN A 15 -32.67 17.20 -47.02
N HIS A 16 -31.61 17.69 -47.66
CA HIS A 16 -30.25 17.76 -47.10
C HIS A 16 -30.03 19.08 -46.35
N GLY A 17 -29.07 19.10 -45.41
CA GLY A 17 -28.52 20.35 -44.86
C GLY A 17 -29.16 20.91 -43.59
N HIS A 18 -30.01 20.17 -42.87
CA HIS A 18 -30.54 20.59 -41.58
C HIS A 18 -30.72 19.42 -40.61
N TRP A 19 -30.72 19.72 -39.31
CA TRP A 19 -30.90 18.72 -38.27
C TRP A 19 -32.39 18.48 -38.02
N SER A 20 -32.75 17.31 -37.46
CA SER A 20 -34.14 16.87 -37.18
C SER A 20 -35.03 17.94 -36.54
N ARG A 21 -34.42 18.78 -35.70
CA ARG A 21 -35.09 19.81 -34.91
C ARG A 21 -35.36 21.09 -35.70
N GLU A 22 -34.62 21.31 -36.78
CA GLU A 22 -34.65 22.50 -37.64
C GLU A 22 -35.39 22.24 -38.96
N CYS A 23 -36.07 21.10 -39.09
CA CYS A 23 -36.81 20.78 -40.30
C CYS A 23 -37.91 21.83 -40.54
N PRO A 24 -37.86 22.59 -41.66
CA PRO A 24 -38.79 23.70 -41.92
C PRO A 24 -40.24 23.22 -42.06
N HIS A 25 -40.45 21.94 -42.39
CA HIS A 25 -41.78 21.33 -42.45
C HIS A 25 -42.38 20.96 -41.09
N ARG A 26 -41.64 21.14 -39.98
CA ARG A 26 -42.13 20.83 -38.63
C ARG A 26 -43.14 21.86 -38.10
N ALA A 27 -43.29 23.02 -38.76
CA ALA A 27 -43.96 24.19 -38.19
C ALA A 27 -45.51 24.18 -38.19
N VAL A 28 -46.20 23.20 -38.77
CA VAL A 28 -47.68 23.32 -38.96
C VAL A 28 -48.50 22.38 -38.07
N ASN A 29 -47.92 21.32 -37.52
CA ASN A 29 -48.64 20.47 -36.57
C ASN A 29 -48.34 20.89 -35.14
N LYS A 30 -49.24 21.72 -34.61
CA LYS A 30 -49.41 22.01 -33.18
C LYS A 30 -49.09 20.76 -32.35
N ARG A 31 -47.96 20.77 -31.65
CA ARG A 31 -47.76 19.90 -30.49
C ARG A 31 -47.27 20.74 -29.33
N HIS A 32 -48.10 20.68 -28.28
CA HIS A 32 -47.75 20.60 -26.87
C HIS A 32 -46.27 20.83 -26.58
N THR A 33 -46.03 21.95 -25.92
CA THR A 33 -44.85 22.23 -25.10
C THR A 33 -44.62 21.05 -24.16
N VAL A 34 -43.52 20.34 -24.36
CA VAL A 34 -42.92 19.51 -23.31
C VAL A 34 -41.84 20.37 -22.70
N ASP A 35 -42.22 21.07 -21.63
CA ASP A 35 -41.27 21.78 -20.78
C ASP A 35 -40.45 20.72 -20.02
N THR A 36 -39.18 20.59 -20.39
CA THR A 36 -38.17 19.96 -19.54
C THR A 36 -37.86 20.90 -18.39
N GLY A 37 -38.72 20.90 -17.37
CA GLY A 37 -38.52 21.59 -16.10
C GLY A 37 -37.88 20.66 -15.07
N ALA A 38 -36.55 20.76 -14.91
CA ALA A 38 -35.89 20.39 -13.67
C ALA A 38 -36.03 21.58 -12.71
N ASN A 39 -37.12 21.59 -11.92
CA ASN A 39 -37.49 22.46 -10.79
C ASN A 39 -38.93 22.94 -10.90
N ALA A 40 -39.89 22.05 -10.66
CA ALA A 40 -41.27 22.45 -10.38
C ALA A 40 -41.81 21.62 -9.22
N GLU A 41 -42.17 22.31 -8.14
CA GLU A 41 -42.92 21.78 -7.01
C GLU A 41 -44.29 21.23 -7.46
N PRO A 42 -44.81 20.14 -6.85
CA PRO A 42 -46.03 19.52 -7.32
C PRO A 42 -47.26 20.29 -6.84
N ILE A 43 -47.86 21.07 -7.74
CA ILE A 43 -49.21 21.63 -7.56
C ILE A 43 -50.25 20.54 -7.88
N LEU A 44 -51.09 20.26 -6.87
CA LEU A 44 -52.27 19.41 -6.92
C LEU A 44 -53.28 19.89 -7.98
N ALA A 45 -53.66 19.02 -8.92
CA ALA A 45 -54.80 19.24 -9.82
C ALA A 45 -55.80 18.06 -9.73
N LEU A 46 -57.04 18.41 -9.42
CA LEU A 46 -58.23 17.56 -9.35
C LEU A 46 -58.69 17.10 -10.76
N PRO A 47 -59.33 15.93 -10.92
CA PRO A 47 -60.03 15.59 -12.15
C PRO A 47 -61.49 16.05 -12.13
N ALA A 48 -61.89 16.73 -13.20
CA ALA A 48 -63.28 17.07 -13.51
C ALA A 48 -64.04 15.87 -14.13
N ALA A 49 -65.35 15.84 -13.90
CA ALA A 49 -66.27 14.78 -14.27
C ALA A 49 -66.69 14.79 -15.75
N GLY A 50 -66.88 13.58 -16.29
CA GLY A 50 -68.10 13.19 -16.99
C GLY A 50 -68.26 13.51 -18.48
N ALA A 51 -68.21 12.47 -19.32
CA ALA A 51 -69.16 12.28 -20.43
C ALA A 51 -69.20 10.80 -20.86
N ALA A 52 -70.42 10.24 -20.93
CA ALA A 52 -70.79 9.02 -21.65
C ALA A 52 -70.50 9.20 -23.16
N THR A 53 -70.39 8.22 -24.06
CA THR A 53 -71.19 7.02 -24.44
C THR A 53 -70.39 6.45 -25.64
N THR A 54 -70.27 5.15 -25.94
CA THR A 54 -71.24 4.33 -26.68
C THR A 54 -70.69 2.89 -26.80
N ALA A 55 -71.61 1.94 -26.82
CA ALA A 55 -71.38 0.53 -27.11
C ALA A 55 -71.14 0.29 -28.62
N SER A 56 -70.30 -0.69 -28.95
CA SER A 56 -70.37 -1.39 -30.24
C SER A 56 -69.89 -2.85 -30.14
N ALA A 57 -70.87 -3.72 -30.43
CA ALA A 57 -70.84 -5.03 -31.07
C ALA A 57 -69.59 -5.93 -31.00
N SER A 58 -69.83 -7.08 -30.38
CA SER A 58 -69.18 -8.36 -30.56
C SER A 58 -69.20 -8.87 -32.02
N ALA A 59 -68.05 -9.32 -32.52
CA ALA A 59 -67.94 -10.27 -33.62
C ALA A 59 -66.83 -11.30 -33.28
N SER A 60 -67.24 -12.54 -33.12
CA SER A 60 -66.40 -13.69 -32.80
C SER A 60 -65.76 -14.24 -34.09
N THR A 61 -64.49 -13.94 -34.32
CA THR A 61 -63.69 -14.61 -35.36
C THR A 61 -62.67 -15.51 -34.68
N THR A 62 -63.03 -16.79 -34.58
CA THR A 62 -62.13 -17.88 -34.16
C THR A 62 -61.08 -18.08 -35.26
N THR A 63 -59.95 -17.39 -35.15
CA THR A 63 -58.75 -17.67 -35.93
C THR A 63 -57.65 -18.08 -34.96
N TYR A 64 -57.08 -19.26 -35.18
CA TYR A 64 -55.97 -19.84 -34.43
C TYR A 64 -54.84 -18.81 -34.19
N GLN A 65 -54.88 -18.13 -33.04
CA GLN A 65 -53.74 -17.39 -32.52
C GLN A 65 -52.90 -18.38 -31.70
N ALA A 66 -51.96 -19.02 -32.39
CA ALA A 66 -50.84 -19.65 -31.69
C ALA A 66 -50.16 -18.57 -30.82
N PRO A 67 -49.93 -18.83 -29.53
CA PRO A 67 -49.39 -17.83 -28.62
C PRO A 67 -48.01 -17.40 -29.11
N ARG A 68 -47.87 -16.11 -29.47
CA ARG A 68 -46.62 -15.48 -29.90
C ARG A 68 -45.65 -15.26 -28.72
N THR A 69 -45.55 -16.21 -27.80
CA THR A 69 -44.79 -16.10 -26.53
C THR A 69 -43.28 -16.30 -26.67
N GLY A 70 -42.72 -16.47 -27.88
CA GLY A 70 -41.29 -16.75 -28.07
C GLY A 70 -40.46 -15.66 -28.75
N TRP A 71 -41.08 -14.64 -29.36
CA TRP A 71 -40.32 -13.67 -30.17
C TRP A 71 -39.48 -12.72 -29.32
N TRP A 72 -40.04 -12.24 -28.20
CA TRP A 72 -39.34 -11.31 -27.31
C TRP A 72 -38.14 -11.97 -26.61
N SER A 73 -38.31 -13.17 -26.05
CA SER A 73 -37.22 -13.89 -25.37
C SER A 73 -36.06 -14.22 -26.31
N ARG A 74 -36.33 -14.54 -27.58
CA ARG A 74 -35.29 -14.77 -28.58
C ARG A 74 -34.52 -13.50 -28.93
N ASN A 75 -35.21 -12.36 -29.07
CA ASN A 75 -34.56 -11.08 -29.30
C ASN A 75 -33.75 -10.60 -28.08
N GLN A 76 -34.27 -10.83 -26.87
CA GLN A 76 -33.55 -10.55 -25.63
C GLN A 76 -32.25 -11.36 -25.57
N GLN A 77 -32.31 -12.67 -25.84
CA GLN A 77 -31.12 -13.52 -25.88
C GLN A 77 -30.10 -13.08 -26.94
N ILE A 78 -30.54 -12.51 -28.07
CA ILE A 78 -29.65 -11.95 -29.09
C ILE A 78 -28.98 -10.68 -28.57
N LEU A 79 -29.72 -9.80 -27.91
CA LEU A 79 -29.18 -8.59 -27.30
C LEU A 79 -28.18 -8.91 -26.19
N ASP A 80 -28.48 -9.87 -25.33
CA ASP A 80 -27.59 -10.30 -24.26
C ASP A 80 -26.28 -10.87 -24.84
N LYS A 81 -26.36 -11.70 -25.89
CA LYS A 81 -25.16 -12.20 -26.60
C LYS A 81 -24.35 -11.09 -27.26
N CYS A 82 -25.00 -10.09 -27.84
CA CYS A 82 -24.32 -8.92 -28.40
C CYS A 82 -23.63 -8.11 -27.30
N ASN A 83 -24.27 -7.94 -26.15
CA ASN A 83 -23.70 -7.21 -25.03
C ASN A 83 -22.50 -7.95 -24.42
N ASP A 84 -22.58 -9.27 -24.28
CA ASP A 84 -21.47 -10.13 -23.86
C ASP A 84 -20.30 -10.04 -24.83
N PHE A 85 -20.58 -10.04 -26.14
CA PHE A 85 -19.55 -9.91 -27.17
C PHE A 85 -18.82 -8.55 -27.06
N VAL A 86 -19.56 -7.45 -26.93
CA VAL A 86 -18.98 -6.11 -26.77
C VAL A 86 -18.19 -6.02 -25.46
N SER A 87 -18.70 -6.58 -24.37
CA SER A 87 -18.02 -6.59 -23.07
C SER A 87 -16.71 -7.38 -23.12
N ARG A 88 -16.70 -8.54 -23.80
CA ARG A 88 -15.47 -9.32 -24.02
C ARG A 88 -14.47 -8.61 -24.93
N ALA A 89 -14.94 -7.92 -25.97
CA ALA A 89 -14.08 -7.14 -26.85
C ALA A 89 -13.42 -5.98 -26.10
N GLN A 90 -14.19 -5.23 -25.30
CA GLN A 90 -13.67 -4.16 -24.45
C GLN A 90 -12.71 -4.67 -23.37
N GLN A 91 -13.01 -5.83 -22.76
CA GLN A 91 -12.11 -6.44 -21.80
C GLN A 91 -10.79 -6.82 -22.46
N LYS A 92 -10.83 -7.45 -23.64
CA LYS A 92 -9.63 -7.83 -24.38
C LYS A 92 -8.79 -6.62 -24.79
N GLU A 93 -9.42 -5.50 -25.13
CA GLU A 93 -8.73 -4.23 -25.42
C GLU A 93 -8.04 -3.66 -24.18
N ARG A 94 -8.71 -3.69 -23.02
CA ARG A 94 -8.07 -3.32 -21.73
C ARG A 94 -6.89 -4.21 -21.39
N ASP A 95 -7.05 -5.53 -21.51
CA ASP A 95 -5.99 -6.49 -21.22
C ASP A 95 -4.79 -6.30 -22.17
N GLN A 96 -5.04 -5.96 -23.45
CA GLN A 96 -3.98 -5.64 -24.41
C GLN A 96 -3.23 -4.35 -24.04
N LEU A 97 -3.94 -3.29 -23.67
CA LEU A 97 -3.34 -2.04 -23.23
C LEU A 97 -2.50 -2.22 -21.95
N GLU A 98 -3.00 -2.99 -20.98
CA GLU A 98 -2.27 -3.31 -19.76
C GLU A 98 -1.00 -4.14 -20.05
N ALA A 99 -1.07 -5.10 -20.98
CA ALA A 99 0.09 -5.88 -21.41
C ALA A 99 1.13 -5.01 -22.12
N GLU A 100 0.71 -4.07 -22.97
CA GLU A 100 1.60 -3.11 -23.62
C GLU A 100 2.25 -2.16 -22.61
N GLU A 101 1.50 -1.67 -21.62
CA GLU A 101 2.05 -0.81 -20.56
C GLU A 101 3.07 -1.57 -19.69
N GLN A 102 2.78 -2.83 -19.33
CA GLN A 102 3.74 -3.68 -18.62
C GLN A 102 5.00 -3.94 -19.45
N GLY A 103 4.87 -4.12 -20.76
CA GLY A 103 6.01 -4.23 -21.67
C GLY A 103 6.89 -2.99 -21.66
N LYS A 104 6.29 -1.80 -21.71
CA LYS A 104 7.02 -0.52 -21.62
C LYS A 104 7.73 -0.35 -20.28
N ARG A 105 7.05 -0.66 -19.16
CA ARG A 105 7.65 -0.60 -17.82
C ARG A 105 8.87 -1.53 -17.70
N ARG A 106 8.79 -2.75 -18.22
CA ARG A 106 9.93 -3.69 -18.22
C ARG A 106 11.12 -3.18 -19.03
N LEU A 107 10.87 -2.56 -20.19
CA LEU A 107 11.92 -1.96 -21.01
C LEU A 107 12.57 -0.75 -20.32
N GLU A 108 11.79 0.10 -19.67
CA GLU A 108 12.32 1.23 -18.88
C GLU A 108 13.15 0.76 -17.68
N GLU A 109 12.70 -0.28 -16.97
CA GLU A 109 13.46 -0.91 -15.88
C GLU A 109 14.78 -1.53 -16.38
N GLU A 110 14.76 -2.20 -17.52
CA GLU A 110 15.96 -2.77 -18.15
C GLU A 110 16.94 -1.66 -18.60
N GLU A 111 16.44 -0.55 -19.16
CA GLU A 111 17.28 0.60 -19.51
C GLU A 111 17.92 1.24 -18.27
N GLN A 112 17.15 1.41 -17.18
CA GLN A 112 17.69 1.93 -15.92
C GLN A 112 18.75 1.00 -15.33
N ALA A 113 18.53 -0.31 -15.36
CA ALA A 113 19.52 -1.29 -14.93
C ALA A 113 20.80 -1.23 -15.78
N ALA A 114 20.66 -1.07 -17.10
CA ALA A 114 21.79 -0.90 -18.01
C ALA A 114 22.57 0.40 -17.74
N ARG A 115 21.87 1.52 -17.44
CA ARG A 115 22.51 2.79 -17.06
C ARG A 115 23.31 2.66 -15.76
N VAL A 116 22.73 2.08 -14.72
CA VAL A 116 23.42 1.86 -13.44
C VAL A 116 24.63 0.94 -13.61
N LYS A 117 24.50 -0.11 -14.42
CA LYS A 117 25.64 -1.00 -14.74
C LYS A 117 26.76 -0.24 -15.45
N LYS A 118 26.43 0.59 -16.44
CA LYS A 118 27.40 1.42 -17.15
C LYS A 118 28.09 2.42 -16.23
N GLU A 119 27.35 3.11 -15.36
CA GLU A 119 27.93 4.05 -14.39
C GLU A 119 28.88 3.36 -13.41
N ARG A 120 28.57 2.12 -13.02
CA ARG A 120 29.46 1.30 -12.19
C ARG A 120 30.75 0.95 -12.92
N GLU A 121 30.66 0.49 -14.17
CA GLU A 121 31.82 0.17 -15.01
C GLU A 121 32.70 1.42 -15.22
N GLU A 122 32.11 2.57 -15.54
CA GLU A 122 32.81 3.86 -15.67
C GLU A 122 33.46 4.32 -14.35
N PHE A 123 32.85 4.01 -13.20
CA PHE A 123 33.44 4.28 -11.90
C PHE A 123 34.65 3.37 -11.63
N GLU A 124 34.52 2.07 -11.91
CA GLU A 124 35.60 1.09 -11.77
C GLU A 124 36.80 1.46 -12.67
N GLU A 125 36.54 1.87 -13.92
CA GLU A 125 37.59 2.35 -14.84
C GLU A 125 38.29 3.61 -14.32
N ARG A 126 37.54 4.61 -13.82
CA ARG A 126 38.12 5.83 -13.23
C ARG A 126 38.95 5.56 -11.97
N VAL A 127 38.60 4.55 -11.19
CA VAL A 127 39.40 4.11 -10.05
C VAL A 127 40.65 3.38 -10.53
N GLY A 128 40.50 2.49 -11.53
CA GLY A 128 41.60 1.79 -12.19
C GLY A 128 42.66 2.75 -12.74
N GLN A 129 42.26 3.74 -13.55
CA GLN A 129 43.16 4.77 -14.10
C GLN A 129 43.89 5.57 -13.01
N ARG A 130 43.21 5.89 -11.88
CA ARG A 130 43.86 6.60 -10.76
C ARG A 130 44.88 5.74 -10.03
N LEU A 131 44.60 4.45 -9.85
CA LEU A 131 45.53 3.52 -9.24
C LEU A 131 46.73 3.27 -10.15
N GLU A 132 46.49 3.05 -11.44
CA GLU A 132 47.53 2.85 -12.45
C GLU A 132 48.43 4.09 -12.57
N GLY A 133 47.87 5.30 -12.58
CA GLY A 133 48.67 6.54 -12.57
C GLY A 133 49.53 6.71 -11.31
N ARG A 134 49.03 6.32 -10.14
CA ARG A 134 49.82 6.31 -8.89
C ARG A 134 50.92 5.25 -8.92
N LEU A 135 50.63 4.06 -9.45
CA LEU A 135 51.59 2.98 -9.64
C LEU A 135 52.69 3.38 -10.63
N ALA A 136 52.33 3.97 -11.77
CA ALA A 136 53.29 4.48 -12.76
C ALA A 136 54.21 5.54 -12.14
N SER A 137 53.67 6.52 -11.43
CA SER A 137 54.46 7.55 -10.74
C SER A 137 55.38 6.97 -9.66
N MET A 138 54.92 5.96 -8.91
CA MET A 138 55.73 5.27 -7.92
C MET A 138 56.85 4.46 -8.56
N CYS A 139 56.55 3.73 -9.65
CA CYS A 139 57.52 3.00 -10.45
C CYS A 139 58.56 3.95 -11.06
N GLU A 140 58.18 5.12 -11.60
CA GLU A 140 59.13 6.14 -12.07
C GLU A 140 60.02 6.67 -10.94
N THR A 141 59.46 6.89 -9.75
CA THR A 141 60.22 7.34 -8.57
C THR A 141 61.22 6.29 -8.10
N LEU A 142 60.84 5.00 -8.16
CA LEU A 142 61.69 3.88 -7.79
C LEU A 142 62.73 3.52 -8.86
N MET A 143 62.37 3.62 -10.15
CA MET A 143 63.16 3.10 -11.27
C MET A 143 63.87 4.19 -12.10
N GLY A 144 63.52 5.47 -12.01
CA GLY A 144 63.86 6.36 -13.12
C GLY A 144 63.83 7.87 -12.92
N LYS A 145 64.55 8.39 -11.92
CA LYS A 145 65.24 9.70 -12.02
C LYS A 145 66.73 9.57 -11.72
N ARG A 146 67.35 8.56 -12.35
CA ARG A 146 68.81 8.33 -12.43
C ARG A 146 69.24 8.24 -13.91
N ALA A 147 68.86 9.24 -14.68
CA ALA A 147 69.50 9.60 -15.95
C ALA A 147 69.50 11.14 -15.92
N ASP A 148 70.61 11.85 -15.76
CA ASP A 148 71.92 11.64 -16.36
C ASP A 148 73.03 11.99 -15.36
N ASN A 149 73.78 11.00 -14.88
CA ASN A 149 75.13 11.25 -14.40
C ASN A 149 75.95 9.98 -14.60
N ALA A 150 76.93 10.10 -15.49
CA ALA A 150 77.86 9.07 -15.92
C ALA A 150 78.69 8.49 -14.75
N ARG A 151 78.12 7.55 -13.99
CA ARG A 151 78.81 6.78 -12.95
C ARG A 151 78.33 5.32 -12.87
N THR A 152 78.06 4.68 -14.00
CA THR A 152 77.67 3.25 -14.02
C THR A 152 78.85 2.28 -13.87
N SER A 153 80.11 2.76 -13.95
CA SER A 153 81.30 1.93 -13.71
C SER A 153 81.72 1.93 -12.24
N THR A 154 81.71 3.08 -11.57
CA THR A 154 82.24 3.19 -10.20
C THR A 154 81.28 2.61 -9.15
N ASP A 155 79.97 2.76 -9.35
CA ASP A 155 78.98 2.21 -8.41
C ASP A 155 78.98 0.66 -8.43
N ASN A 156 79.32 0.05 -9.56
CA ASN A 156 79.41 -1.41 -9.67
C ASN A 156 80.66 -1.97 -8.98
N ASP A 157 81.77 -1.22 -9.04
CA ASP A 157 83.00 -1.52 -8.29
C ASP A 157 82.82 -1.29 -6.79
N GLU A 158 82.09 -0.22 -6.42
CA GLU A 158 81.73 0.10 -5.04
C GLU A 158 80.79 -0.97 -4.45
N VAL A 159 79.78 -1.41 -5.20
CA VAL A 159 78.89 -2.53 -4.80
C VAL A 159 79.70 -3.83 -4.68
N SER A 160 80.63 -4.08 -5.60
CA SER A 160 81.50 -5.27 -5.54
C SER A 160 82.48 -5.23 -4.37
N ARG A 161 82.94 -4.03 -3.98
CA ARG A 161 83.78 -3.81 -2.80
C ARG A 161 82.96 -3.98 -1.52
N LEU A 162 81.77 -3.37 -1.45
CA LEU A 162 80.87 -3.50 -0.30
C LEU A 162 80.34 -4.92 -0.12
N ARG A 163 80.16 -5.70 -1.20
CA ARG A 163 79.88 -7.14 -1.10
C ARG A 163 81.03 -7.90 -0.47
N ARG A 164 82.27 -7.67 -0.93
CA ARG A 164 83.47 -8.28 -0.34
C ARG A 164 83.70 -7.86 1.11
N GLU A 165 83.52 -6.58 1.42
CA GLU A 165 83.68 -6.06 2.78
C GLU A 165 82.60 -6.61 3.72
N ASN A 166 81.36 -6.78 3.24
CA ASN A 166 80.33 -7.52 3.99
C ASN A 166 80.71 -8.99 4.19
N GLU A 167 81.17 -9.70 3.16
CA GLU A 167 81.64 -11.09 3.30
C GLU A 167 82.79 -11.21 4.32
N ASP A 168 83.74 -10.27 4.30
CA ASP A 168 84.84 -10.19 5.27
C ASP A 168 84.34 -9.88 6.69
N LEU A 169 83.34 -9.00 6.84
CA LEU A 169 82.70 -8.71 8.13
C LEU A 169 81.92 -9.93 8.65
N HIS A 170 81.18 -10.63 7.80
CA HIS A 170 80.50 -11.88 8.14
C HIS A 170 81.50 -12.95 8.58
N ALA A 171 82.64 -13.08 7.89
CA ALA A 171 83.70 -14.01 8.24
C ALA A 171 84.41 -13.63 9.55
N LYS A 172 84.75 -12.34 9.74
CA LYS A 172 85.48 -11.84 10.93
C LYS A 172 84.67 -11.89 12.20
N TYR A 173 83.40 -11.50 12.14
CA TYR A 173 82.57 -11.45 13.33
C TYR A 173 81.85 -12.77 13.63
N GLY A 174 82.08 -13.81 12.81
CA GLY A 174 81.39 -15.08 12.97
C GLY A 174 79.87 -14.92 12.97
N ILE A 175 79.37 -13.84 12.37
CA ILE A 175 77.96 -13.60 12.12
C ILE A 175 77.61 -14.52 10.96
N LYS A 176 77.57 -15.82 11.26
CA LYS A 176 76.56 -16.69 10.69
C LYS A 176 75.28 -16.01 11.13
N GLU A 177 74.76 -15.12 10.29
CA GLU A 177 73.34 -14.83 10.32
C GLU A 177 72.72 -16.22 10.35
N ALA A 178 72.22 -16.60 11.52
CA ALA A 178 71.13 -17.53 11.57
C ALA A 178 70.01 -16.76 10.88
N LEU A 179 70.09 -16.69 9.53
CA LEU A 179 68.99 -16.35 8.65
C LEU A 179 67.83 -17.06 9.30
N PRO A 180 66.79 -16.30 9.74
CA PRO A 180 65.70 -16.85 10.53
C PRO A 180 65.37 -18.19 9.94
N SER A 181 65.63 -19.25 10.73
CA SER A 181 65.68 -20.65 10.30
C SER A 181 64.75 -20.83 9.12
N THR A 182 65.22 -21.35 7.99
CA THR A 182 64.41 -21.49 6.76
C THR A 182 63.02 -22.07 7.06
N GLY A 183 62.89 -22.89 8.10
CA GLY A 183 61.62 -23.39 8.62
C GLY A 183 60.62 -22.35 9.16
N LEU A 184 61.04 -21.20 9.70
CA LEU A 184 60.16 -20.09 10.11
C LEU A 184 59.56 -19.39 8.89
N VAL A 185 60.37 -19.16 7.84
CA VAL A 185 59.88 -18.58 6.59
C VAL A 185 58.88 -19.52 5.92
N ASP A 186 59.19 -20.82 5.86
CA ASP A 186 58.28 -21.84 5.35
C ASP A 186 57.01 -21.99 6.20
N SER A 187 57.10 -21.75 7.52
CA SER A 187 55.94 -21.71 8.42
C SER A 187 55.04 -20.52 8.12
N LEU A 188 55.61 -19.31 8.04
CA LEU A 188 54.87 -18.08 7.75
C LEU A 188 54.28 -18.07 6.33
N GLN A 189 54.95 -18.70 5.36
CA GLN A 189 54.41 -18.88 4.02
C GLN A 189 53.20 -19.83 4.02
N ARG A 190 53.27 -20.94 4.77
CA ARG A 190 52.12 -21.85 4.94
C ARG A 190 50.95 -21.17 5.63
N GLU A 191 51.22 -20.41 6.70
CA GLU A 191 50.18 -19.66 7.42
C GLU A 191 49.54 -18.59 6.53
N ASN A 192 50.33 -17.83 5.75
CA ASN A 192 49.78 -16.89 4.77
C ASN A 192 48.93 -17.58 3.70
N ALA A 193 49.34 -18.75 3.23
CA ALA A 193 48.53 -19.51 2.28
C ALA A 193 47.20 -19.97 2.90
N GLU A 194 47.21 -20.33 4.19
CA GLU A 194 46.01 -20.73 4.92
C GLU A 194 45.07 -19.55 5.17
N LEU A 195 45.60 -18.41 5.62
CA LEU A 195 44.83 -17.17 5.79
C LEU A 195 44.15 -16.74 4.48
N LYS A 196 44.84 -16.86 3.34
CA LYS A 196 44.25 -16.60 2.01
C LYS A 196 43.11 -17.57 1.67
N ARG A 197 43.20 -18.84 2.07
CA ARG A 197 42.10 -19.81 1.89
C ARG A 197 40.90 -19.44 2.77
N GLN A 198 41.15 -19.07 4.02
CA GLN A 198 40.10 -18.64 4.95
C GLN A 198 39.41 -17.36 4.48
N GLU A 199 40.18 -16.38 3.98
CA GLU A 199 39.64 -15.16 3.39
C GLU A 199 38.75 -15.47 2.18
N ALA A 200 39.18 -16.37 1.29
CA ALA A 200 38.39 -16.78 0.13
C ALA A 200 37.08 -17.48 0.54
N LEU A 201 37.12 -18.35 1.56
CA LEU A 201 35.93 -19.03 2.09
C LEU A 201 34.94 -18.05 2.73
N LEU A 202 35.41 -17.13 3.57
CA LEU A 202 34.58 -16.10 4.19
C LEU A 202 33.96 -15.18 3.13
N LYS A 203 34.73 -14.79 2.11
CA LYS A 203 34.23 -13.97 1.01
C LYS A 203 33.13 -14.70 0.24
N GLN A 204 33.32 -15.98 -0.08
CA GLN A 204 32.32 -16.81 -0.74
C GLN A 204 31.06 -16.95 0.12
N GLN A 205 31.22 -17.13 1.43
CA GLN A 205 30.10 -17.23 2.37
C GLN A 205 29.30 -15.93 2.41
N MET A 206 29.95 -14.77 2.56
CA MET A 206 29.27 -13.48 2.56
C MET A 206 28.57 -13.18 1.23
N GLU A 207 29.15 -13.58 0.10
CA GLU A 207 28.52 -13.43 -1.22
C GLU A 207 27.26 -14.30 -1.33
N GLY A 208 27.29 -15.53 -0.80
CA GLY A 208 26.12 -16.40 -0.67
C GLY A 208 25.02 -15.81 0.21
N ASP A 209 25.39 -15.30 1.40
CA ASP A 209 24.44 -14.69 2.33
C ASP A 209 23.81 -13.41 1.74
N LEU A 210 24.60 -12.59 1.04
CA LEU A 210 24.08 -11.42 0.32
C LEU A 210 23.14 -11.81 -0.82
N ALA A 211 23.41 -12.90 -1.54
CA ALA A 211 22.51 -13.41 -2.57
C ALA A 211 21.19 -13.93 -1.96
N ALA A 212 21.26 -14.63 -0.83
CA ALA A 212 20.08 -15.10 -0.10
C ALA A 212 19.21 -13.92 0.40
N LEU A 213 19.82 -12.91 1.01
CA LEU A 213 19.11 -11.70 1.46
C LEU A 213 18.45 -10.94 0.30
N ARG A 214 19.13 -10.83 -0.85
CA ARG A 214 18.55 -10.22 -2.06
C ARG A 214 17.32 -10.98 -2.55
N TRP A 215 17.35 -12.31 -2.46
CA TRP A 215 16.23 -13.16 -2.83
C TRP A 215 15.06 -12.99 -1.87
N GLU A 216 15.30 -12.99 -0.56
CA GLU A 216 14.28 -12.77 0.47
C GLU A 216 13.62 -11.37 0.33
N ILE A 217 14.39 -10.32 0.09
CA ILE A 217 13.85 -8.98 -0.17
C ILE A 217 12.96 -8.96 -1.42
N LYS A 218 13.35 -9.71 -2.47
CA LYS A 218 12.55 -9.81 -3.69
C LYS A 218 11.23 -10.54 -3.43
N ASP A 219 11.28 -11.67 -2.72
CA ASP A 219 10.11 -12.46 -2.34
C ASP A 219 9.14 -11.66 -1.46
N LEU A 220 9.65 -10.95 -0.44
CA LEU A 220 8.84 -10.08 0.42
C LEU A 220 8.15 -8.95 -0.37
N LYS A 221 8.82 -8.38 -1.38
CA LYS A 221 8.22 -7.36 -2.26
C LYS A 221 7.09 -7.95 -3.11
N GLU A 222 7.33 -9.10 -3.73
CA GLU A 222 6.34 -9.80 -4.55
C GLU A 222 5.12 -10.22 -3.70
N ASN A 223 5.35 -10.79 -2.53
CA ASN A 223 4.30 -11.15 -1.58
C ASN A 223 3.48 -9.94 -1.12
N ARG A 224 4.13 -8.81 -0.82
CA ARG A 224 3.42 -7.56 -0.46
C ARG A 224 2.56 -7.04 -1.61
N GLU A 225 3.06 -7.12 -2.84
CA GLU A 225 2.34 -6.68 -4.03
C GLU A 225 1.13 -7.59 -4.31
N ILE A 226 1.30 -8.92 -4.20
CA ILE A 226 0.23 -9.90 -4.36
C ILE A 226 -0.85 -9.72 -3.28
N MET A 227 -0.45 -9.61 -2.00
CA MET A 227 -1.42 -9.43 -0.91
C MET A 227 -2.15 -8.08 -1.01
N GLY A 228 -1.44 -7.01 -1.34
CA GLY A 228 -2.03 -5.67 -1.49
C GLY A 228 -3.03 -5.60 -2.65
N LYS A 229 -2.68 -6.18 -3.81
CA LYS A 229 -3.58 -6.23 -4.96
C LYS A 229 -4.77 -7.15 -4.73
N GLY A 230 -4.55 -8.34 -4.15
CA GLY A 230 -5.60 -9.32 -3.88
C GLY A 230 -6.67 -8.83 -2.89
N GLU A 231 -6.26 -8.11 -1.85
CA GLU A 231 -7.21 -7.53 -0.89
C GLU A 231 -8.02 -6.39 -1.53
N LEU A 232 -7.37 -5.52 -2.31
CA LEU A 232 -8.06 -4.43 -3.02
C LEU A 232 -9.04 -4.97 -4.08
N THR A 233 -8.64 -5.97 -4.85
CA THR A 233 -9.54 -6.58 -5.85
C THR A 233 -10.73 -7.25 -5.19
N LYS A 234 -10.52 -7.92 -4.04
CA LYS A 234 -11.62 -8.48 -3.25
C LYS A 234 -12.57 -7.39 -2.74
N GLN A 235 -12.05 -6.30 -2.18
CA GLN A 235 -12.88 -5.17 -1.73
C GLN A 235 -13.69 -4.54 -2.87
N ILE A 236 -13.10 -4.42 -4.06
CA ILE A 236 -13.81 -3.94 -5.25
C ILE A 236 -14.94 -4.90 -5.64
N GLU A 237 -14.72 -6.21 -5.58
CA GLU A 237 -15.74 -7.21 -5.90
C GLU A 237 -16.87 -7.27 -4.86
N ASP A 238 -16.54 -7.14 -3.58
CA ASP A 238 -17.51 -7.04 -2.48
C ASP A 238 -18.39 -5.79 -2.67
N LEU A 239 -17.79 -4.62 -2.97
CA LEU A 239 -18.53 -3.38 -3.25
C LEU A 239 -19.41 -3.49 -4.51
N ARG A 240 -18.93 -4.17 -5.56
CA ARG A 240 -19.74 -4.43 -6.77
C ARG A 240 -20.95 -5.31 -6.45
N SER A 241 -20.76 -6.33 -5.63
CA SER A 241 -21.82 -7.23 -5.17
C SER A 241 -22.85 -6.48 -4.31
N GLU A 242 -22.40 -5.60 -3.42
CA GLU A 242 -23.28 -4.74 -2.62
C GLU A 242 -24.11 -3.78 -3.48
N MET A 243 -23.47 -3.12 -4.45
CA MET A 243 -24.14 -2.23 -5.40
C MET A 243 -25.21 -2.96 -6.22
N GLU A 244 -24.94 -4.19 -6.64
CA GLU A 244 -25.90 -5.03 -7.36
C GLU A 244 -27.07 -5.45 -6.46
N ALA A 245 -26.81 -5.81 -5.21
CA ALA A 245 -27.86 -6.11 -4.23
C ALA A 245 -28.75 -4.89 -3.94
N LEU A 246 -28.17 -3.69 -3.84
CA LEU A 246 -28.92 -2.44 -3.67
C LEU A 246 -29.80 -2.14 -4.90
N ARG A 247 -29.27 -2.34 -6.11
CA ARG A 247 -30.03 -2.17 -7.35
C ARG A 247 -31.26 -3.10 -7.39
N LYS A 248 -31.08 -4.37 -7.05
CA LYS A 248 -32.19 -5.35 -6.97
C LYS A 248 -33.24 -4.97 -5.92
N ARG A 249 -32.84 -4.49 -4.74
CA ARG A 249 -33.79 -3.99 -3.72
C ARG A 249 -34.57 -2.77 -4.23
N ASN A 250 -33.90 -1.86 -4.92
CA ASN A 250 -34.55 -0.68 -5.49
C ASN A 250 -35.58 -1.07 -6.56
N GLU A 251 -35.22 -1.98 -7.48
CA GLU A 251 -36.14 -2.53 -8.47
C GLU A 251 -37.35 -3.21 -7.82
N ALA A 252 -37.15 -4.01 -6.78
CA ALA A 252 -38.24 -4.64 -6.03
C ALA A 252 -39.16 -3.61 -5.34
N ALA A 253 -38.59 -2.53 -4.80
CA ALA A 253 -39.34 -1.43 -4.21
C ALA A 253 -40.15 -0.67 -5.27
N GLU A 254 -39.58 -0.42 -6.45
CA GLU A 254 -40.28 0.21 -7.58
C GLU A 254 -41.43 -0.64 -8.10
N VAL A 255 -41.23 -1.96 -8.23
CA VAL A 255 -42.29 -2.91 -8.60
C VAL A 255 -43.41 -2.89 -7.55
N SER A 256 -43.06 -2.92 -6.27
CA SER A 256 -44.02 -2.83 -5.17
C SER A 256 -44.82 -1.52 -5.21
N ALA A 257 -44.15 -0.38 -5.41
CA ALA A 257 -44.78 0.92 -5.56
C ALA A 257 -45.68 0.99 -6.82
N GLY A 258 -45.29 0.31 -7.89
CA GLY A 258 -46.10 0.13 -9.10
C GLY A 258 -47.38 -0.65 -8.83
N GLN A 259 -47.29 -1.76 -8.08
CA GLN A 259 -48.43 -2.56 -7.66
C GLN A 259 -49.40 -1.74 -6.78
N TRP A 260 -48.88 -1.03 -5.77
CA TRP A 260 -49.69 -0.13 -4.94
C TRP A 260 -50.40 0.95 -5.76
N ARG A 261 -49.72 1.56 -6.73
CA ARG A 261 -50.34 2.52 -7.65
C ARG A 261 -51.45 1.88 -8.48
N SER A 262 -51.22 0.68 -9.02
CA SER A 262 -52.23 -0.02 -9.82
C SER A 262 -53.46 -0.44 -9.01
N GLU A 263 -53.27 -0.87 -7.76
CA GLU A 263 -54.38 -1.24 -6.87
C GLU A 263 -55.16 0.00 -6.40
N ALA A 264 -54.46 1.10 -6.11
CA ALA A 264 -55.10 2.37 -5.80
C ALA A 264 -55.97 2.90 -6.95
N LEU A 265 -55.55 2.68 -8.20
CA LEU A 265 -56.26 3.10 -9.41
C LEU A 265 -57.27 2.06 -9.94
N ARG A 266 -57.43 0.90 -9.28
CA ARG A 266 -58.27 -0.19 -9.78
C ARG A 266 -59.75 0.25 -9.85
N PRO A 267 -60.40 0.23 -11.04
CA PRO A 267 -61.80 0.62 -11.18
C PRO A 267 -62.69 -0.29 -10.33
N GLY A 268 -63.27 0.25 -9.26
CA GLY A 268 -64.00 -0.53 -8.25
C GLY A 268 -63.51 -0.29 -6.82
N ASN A 269 -62.32 0.29 -6.63
CA ASN A 269 -61.88 0.82 -5.35
C ASN A 269 -62.58 2.16 -5.06
N LYS A 270 -63.92 2.15 -4.94
CA LYS A 270 -64.72 3.31 -4.53
C LYS A 270 -64.70 3.49 -3.01
N ARG A 271 -63.53 3.43 -2.37
CA ARG A 271 -63.33 4.15 -1.12
C ARG A 271 -63.18 5.62 -1.50
N GLY A 272 -64.29 6.24 -1.88
CA GLY A 272 -64.40 7.69 -1.94
C GLY A 272 -63.85 8.25 -0.64
N SER A 273 -63.13 9.36 -0.74
CA SER A 273 -62.59 10.15 0.38
C SER A 273 -63.37 9.94 1.68
N ILE A 274 -62.96 8.95 2.47
CA ILE A 274 -63.39 8.89 3.86
C ILE A 274 -62.59 10.01 4.48
N ASN A 275 -63.22 11.17 4.65
CA ASN A 275 -62.78 12.14 5.64
C ASN A 275 -62.44 11.32 6.88
N ILE A 276 -61.17 11.32 7.29
CA ILE A 276 -60.73 10.72 8.53
C ILE A 276 -61.30 11.61 9.64
N SER A 277 -62.59 11.46 9.90
CA SER A 277 -63.19 11.84 11.16
C SER A 277 -62.74 10.76 12.14
N THR A 278 -61.95 11.18 13.12
CA THR A 278 -61.52 10.45 14.31
C THR A 278 -62.62 9.48 14.77
N PRO A 279 -62.39 8.15 14.78
CA PRO A 279 -63.42 7.21 15.20
C PRO A 279 -63.55 7.24 16.71
N VAL A 280 -64.69 7.73 17.20
CA VAL A 280 -65.19 7.37 18.53
C VAL A 280 -65.53 5.88 18.50
N SER A 281 -64.95 5.19 19.47
CA SER A 281 -65.14 3.79 19.78
C SER A 281 -66.60 3.49 20.15
N GLU A 282 -67.28 2.64 19.37
CA GLU A 282 -68.24 1.66 19.91
C GLU A 282 -68.77 0.69 18.85
N GLY A 283 -68.97 -0.57 19.25
CA GLY A 283 -70.07 -1.39 18.73
C GLY A 283 -69.77 -2.41 17.63
N ARG A 284 -69.55 -3.66 18.07
CA ARG A 284 -69.72 -4.94 17.35
C ARG A 284 -70.70 -4.93 16.16
N ALA A 285 -70.25 -5.48 15.03
CA ALA A 285 -71.05 -6.45 14.24
C ALA A 285 -70.13 -7.29 13.35
N GLY A 286 -70.11 -8.61 13.59
CA GLY A 286 -69.26 -9.56 12.88
C GLY A 286 -69.77 -9.89 11.48
N ALA A 287 -68.88 -9.72 10.50
CA ALA A 287 -69.00 -10.36 9.19
C ALA A 287 -67.86 -11.38 9.05
N ARG A 288 -68.22 -12.67 9.02
CA ARG A 288 -67.32 -13.80 8.78
C ARG A 288 -66.75 -13.71 7.36
N SER A 289 -65.56 -13.14 7.22
CA SER A 289 -64.74 -13.27 6.01
C SER A 289 -64.09 -14.65 5.99
N LYS A 290 -64.41 -15.44 4.96
CA LYS A 290 -63.84 -16.77 4.70
C LYS A 290 -62.31 -16.66 4.58
N THR A 291 -61.64 -17.44 5.42
CA THR A 291 -60.18 -17.57 5.58
C THR A 291 -59.54 -18.33 4.41
N THR A 292 -58.94 -17.63 3.45
CA THR A 292 -57.97 -18.21 2.48
C THR A 292 -56.51 -17.87 2.82
N THR A 293 -56.25 -17.21 3.95
CA THR A 293 -54.90 -16.76 4.37
C THR A 293 -54.01 -17.87 4.93
N ALA A 294 -54.56 -19.05 5.26
CA ALA A 294 -53.80 -20.12 5.91
C ALA A 294 -52.68 -20.69 5.02
N THR A 295 -52.88 -20.76 3.70
CA THR A 295 -51.87 -21.33 2.78
C THR A 295 -50.68 -20.40 2.58
N ASP A 296 -50.90 -19.09 2.58
CA ASP A 296 -49.82 -18.12 2.37
C ASP A 296 -48.90 -18.00 3.59
N VAL A 297 -49.46 -18.11 4.80
CA VAL A 297 -48.69 -18.19 6.04
C VAL A 297 -47.78 -19.43 6.03
N THR A 298 -48.27 -20.59 5.56
CA THR A 298 -47.44 -21.80 5.49
C THR A 298 -46.36 -21.77 4.41
N LYS A 299 -46.49 -20.92 3.38
CA LYS A 299 -45.44 -20.71 2.38
C LYS A 299 -44.34 -19.80 2.94
N ARG A 300 -44.74 -18.67 3.54
CA ARG A 300 -43.81 -17.76 4.22
C ARG A 300 -42.99 -18.44 5.30
N LEU A 301 -43.62 -19.28 6.13
CA LEU A 301 -42.91 -20.03 7.17
C LEU A 301 -41.88 -21.02 6.58
N ARG A 302 -42.16 -21.61 5.41
CA ARG A 302 -41.20 -22.50 4.74
C ARG A 302 -40.02 -21.73 4.17
N GLU A 303 -40.27 -20.60 3.52
CA GLU A 303 -39.23 -19.70 3.03
C GLU A 303 -38.35 -19.20 4.18
N GLU A 304 -38.95 -18.79 5.30
CA GLU A 304 -38.21 -18.35 6.49
C GLU A 304 -37.35 -19.47 7.11
N ILE A 305 -37.83 -20.71 7.11
CA ILE A 305 -37.04 -21.87 7.55
C ILE A 305 -35.87 -22.14 6.62
N GLU A 306 -36.06 -22.02 5.30
CA GLU A 306 -34.99 -22.18 4.31
C GLU A 306 -33.94 -21.07 4.44
N ASP A 307 -34.36 -19.81 4.62
CA ASP A 307 -33.48 -18.66 4.85
C ASP A 307 -32.65 -18.85 6.13
N LEU A 308 -33.25 -19.32 7.23
CA LEU A 308 -32.54 -19.63 8.47
C LEU A 308 -31.58 -20.84 8.34
N GLN A 309 -31.83 -21.76 7.41
CA GLN A 309 -30.90 -22.84 7.11
C GLN A 309 -29.73 -22.37 6.24
N GLU A 310 -29.98 -21.45 5.30
CA GLU A 310 -28.93 -20.81 4.48
C GLU A 310 -28.00 -19.98 5.37
N LEU A 311 -28.57 -19.15 6.25
CA LEU A 311 -27.81 -18.33 7.19
C LEU A 311 -26.90 -19.20 8.08
N ARG A 312 -27.42 -20.31 8.61
CA ARG A 312 -26.60 -21.28 9.37
C ARG A 312 -25.50 -21.93 8.54
N ARG A 313 -25.70 -22.13 7.23
CA ARG A 313 -24.66 -22.65 6.33
C ARG A 313 -23.58 -21.60 6.10
N CYS A 314 -23.95 -20.34 5.88
CA CYS A 314 -23.01 -19.22 5.81
C CYS A 314 -22.20 -19.08 7.10
N ASP A 315 -22.85 -19.03 8.26
CA ASP A 315 -22.18 -18.94 9.57
C ASP A 315 -21.21 -20.10 9.78
N LYS A 316 -21.61 -21.32 9.38
CA LYS A 316 -20.74 -22.49 9.47
C LYS A 316 -19.50 -22.36 8.57
N THR A 317 -19.67 -21.90 7.33
CA THR A 317 -18.53 -21.68 6.42
C THR A 317 -17.60 -20.58 6.92
N GLU A 318 -18.14 -19.50 7.51
CA GLU A 318 -17.35 -18.44 8.11
C GLU A 318 -16.53 -18.96 9.31
N VAL A 319 -17.17 -19.73 10.20
CA VAL A 319 -16.49 -20.38 11.33
C VAL A 319 -15.37 -21.31 10.86
N ASP A 320 -15.59 -22.08 9.80
CA ASP A 320 -14.57 -22.99 9.26
C ASP A 320 -13.39 -22.21 8.62
N MET A 321 -13.66 -21.11 7.89
CA MET A 321 -12.60 -20.21 7.40
C MET A 321 -11.81 -19.56 8.55
N LEU A 322 -12.47 -19.16 9.64
CA LEU A 322 -11.81 -18.59 10.82
C LEU A 322 -10.94 -19.63 11.54
N LYS A 323 -11.38 -20.89 11.61
CA LYS A 323 -10.57 -22.00 12.14
C LYS A 323 -9.34 -22.26 11.27
N GLU A 324 -9.50 -22.26 9.95
CA GLU A 324 -8.39 -22.45 9.01
C GLU A 324 -7.36 -21.32 9.12
N ARG A 325 -7.81 -20.05 9.17
CA ARG A 325 -6.94 -18.89 9.40
C ARG A 325 -6.19 -18.98 10.72
N ARG A 326 -6.85 -19.44 11.80
CA ARG A 326 -6.22 -19.66 13.10
C ARG A 326 -5.15 -20.74 13.02
N ALA A 327 -5.46 -21.89 12.41
CA ALA A 327 -4.50 -22.98 12.22
C ALA A 327 -3.27 -22.54 11.41
N LEU A 328 -3.47 -21.76 10.34
CA LEU A 328 -2.38 -21.20 9.55
C LEU A 328 -1.50 -20.23 10.37
N ALA A 329 -2.11 -19.37 11.18
CA ALA A 329 -1.38 -18.43 12.04
C ALA A 329 -0.62 -19.14 13.16
N GLU A 330 -1.15 -20.25 13.68
CA GLU A 330 -0.46 -21.12 14.65
C GLU A 330 0.72 -21.86 14.01
N ALA A 331 0.55 -22.39 12.79
CA ALA A 331 1.65 -23.00 12.03
C ALA A 331 2.80 -22.00 11.79
N ARG A 332 2.48 -20.76 11.36
CA ARG A 332 3.49 -19.70 11.20
C ARG A 332 4.21 -19.33 12.49
N ARG A 333 3.50 -19.36 13.63
CA ARG A 333 4.12 -19.16 14.94
C ARG A 333 5.06 -20.31 15.30
N ALA A 334 4.65 -21.55 15.07
CA ALA A 334 5.50 -22.72 15.29
C ALA A 334 6.77 -22.69 14.43
N ASP A 335 6.67 -22.30 13.16
CA ASP A 335 7.84 -22.15 12.26
C ASP A 335 8.81 -21.06 12.75
N ALA A 336 8.28 -19.91 13.18
CA ALA A 336 9.09 -18.83 13.75
C ALA A 336 9.78 -19.26 15.06
N GLU A 337 9.08 -19.99 15.93
CA GLU A 337 9.65 -20.54 17.15
C GLU A 337 10.74 -21.58 16.86
N ALA A 338 10.56 -22.43 15.85
CA ALA A 338 11.56 -23.39 15.40
C ALA A 338 12.82 -22.70 14.87
N GLU A 339 12.69 -21.61 14.10
CA GLU A 339 13.84 -20.84 13.62
C GLU A 339 14.58 -20.14 14.77
N ILE A 340 13.85 -19.57 15.74
CA ILE A 340 14.46 -19.02 16.95
C ILE A 340 15.22 -20.12 17.73
N ALA A 341 14.65 -21.31 17.85
CA ALA A 341 15.30 -22.43 18.53
C ALA A 341 16.60 -22.84 17.81
N ARG A 342 16.58 -22.92 16.48
CA ARG A 342 17.76 -23.22 15.64
C ARG A 342 18.84 -22.15 15.78
N LEU A 343 18.46 -20.87 15.78
CA LEU A 343 19.40 -19.76 15.99
C LEU A 343 20.03 -19.80 17.40
N ARG A 344 19.23 -20.10 18.44
CA ARG A 344 19.75 -20.29 19.80
C ARG A 344 20.74 -21.45 19.89
N GLU A 345 20.49 -22.56 19.19
CA GLU A 345 21.42 -23.69 19.13
C GLU A 345 22.74 -23.30 18.45
N LYS A 346 22.68 -22.59 17.32
CA LYS A 346 23.88 -22.04 16.66
C LYS A 346 24.67 -21.11 17.57
N MET A 347 24.00 -20.22 18.29
CA MET A 347 24.67 -19.35 19.28
C MET A 347 25.33 -20.17 20.40
N LYS A 348 24.68 -21.24 20.86
CA LYS A 348 25.25 -22.13 21.86
C LYS A 348 26.50 -22.85 21.35
N LEU A 349 26.47 -23.36 20.12
CA LEU A 349 27.62 -23.99 19.46
C LEU A 349 28.82 -23.04 19.37
N LEU A 350 28.60 -21.83 18.84
CA LEU A 350 29.64 -20.80 18.73
C LEU A 350 30.21 -20.41 20.10
N SER A 351 29.35 -20.27 21.12
CA SER A 351 29.79 -19.92 22.48
C SER A 351 30.55 -21.05 23.19
N THR A 352 30.28 -22.32 22.86
CA THR A 352 31.00 -23.46 23.45
C THR A 352 32.32 -23.78 22.74
N GLU A 353 32.40 -23.52 21.44
CA GLU A 353 33.61 -23.76 20.64
C GLU A 353 34.74 -22.77 20.98
N GLU A 354 34.38 -21.55 21.41
CA GLU A 354 35.32 -20.54 21.93
C GLU A 354 36.03 -20.94 23.24
N VAL A 355 35.48 -21.90 24.01
CA VAL A 355 36.05 -22.29 25.32
C VAL A 355 36.98 -23.52 25.20
N GLY A 356 36.96 -24.23 24.07
CA GLY A 356 37.70 -25.48 23.87
C GLY A 356 39.07 -25.33 23.20
N CYS A 357 39.31 -24.24 22.46
CA CYS A 357 40.62 -24.00 21.87
C CYS A 357 41.50 -23.36 22.95
N GLY A 358 42.09 -24.22 23.78
CA GLY A 358 43.25 -23.86 24.58
C GLY A 358 44.33 -23.35 23.65
N THR A 359 44.31 -22.04 23.42
CA THR A 359 45.45 -21.31 22.91
C THR A 359 46.64 -21.75 23.76
N PRO A 360 47.74 -22.22 23.13
CA PRO A 360 48.98 -22.46 23.87
C PRO A 360 49.25 -21.22 24.70
N LYS A 361 49.80 -21.38 25.90
CA LYS A 361 50.33 -20.30 26.75
C LYS A 361 51.46 -19.54 26.03
N GLU A 362 51.15 -18.91 24.91
CA GLU A 362 51.95 -17.87 24.32
C GLU A 362 51.73 -16.66 25.20
N HIS A 363 52.71 -16.48 26.08
CA HIS A 363 53.24 -15.23 26.61
C HIS A 363 52.69 -13.96 25.93
N GLY A 364 51.40 -13.69 26.15
CA GLY A 364 50.75 -12.47 25.76
C GLY A 364 51.40 -11.35 26.55
N THR A 365 52.18 -10.55 25.85
CA THR A 365 52.87 -9.40 26.41
C THR A 365 51.86 -8.52 27.13
N ASN A 366 52.16 -8.22 28.39
CA ASN A 366 51.47 -7.30 29.29
C ASN A 366 51.49 -5.88 28.71
N LEU A 367 50.84 -5.65 27.57
CA LEU A 367 50.78 -4.37 26.89
C LEU A 367 49.44 -3.69 27.18
N LYS A 368 48.34 -4.44 27.19
CA LYS A 368 47.02 -3.90 27.53
C LYS A 368 46.97 -3.43 28.99
N ASP A 369 47.44 -4.27 29.91
CA ASP A 369 47.53 -3.92 31.33
C ASP A 369 48.54 -2.78 31.57
N LYS A 370 49.71 -2.76 30.90
CA LYS A 370 50.65 -1.62 30.96
C LYS A 370 50.11 -0.33 30.36
N MET A 371 49.32 -0.39 29.28
CA MET A 371 48.68 0.81 28.71
C MET A 371 47.60 1.34 29.63
N GLU A 372 46.85 0.47 30.30
CA GLU A 372 45.83 0.86 31.27
C GLU A 372 46.45 1.39 32.57
N GLU A 373 47.61 0.88 32.98
CA GLU A 373 48.39 1.35 34.14
C GLU A 373 49.09 2.70 33.85
N ALA A 374 49.62 2.89 32.63
CA ALA A 374 50.15 4.18 32.16
C ALA A 374 49.08 5.27 32.04
N ALA A 375 47.86 4.89 31.64
CA ALA A 375 46.71 5.81 31.62
C ALA A 375 46.25 6.19 33.04
N LYS A 376 46.37 5.29 34.01
CA LYS A 376 46.04 5.53 35.42
C LYS A 376 47.14 6.30 36.18
N THR A 377 48.40 6.21 35.76
CA THR A 377 49.56 6.89 36.39
C THR A 377 49.91 8.25 35.75
N GLY A 378 49.25 8.64 34.68
CA GLY A 378 49.50 9.87 33.93
C GLY A 378 48.98 11.16 34.57
N PHE A 379 49.44 11.53 35.77
CA PHE A 379 49.38 12.93 36.23
C PHE A 379 50.66 13.34 36.95
N LYS A 380 51.31 14.35 36.36
CA LYS A 380 52.26 15.35 36.90
C LYS A 380 53.62 15.34 36.20
N THR A 381 54.05 16.57 35.91
CA THR A 381 55.31 17.00 35.26
C THR A 381 55.30 16.82 33.74
N GLY A 382 55.27 17.83 32.87
CA GLY A 382 55.49 19.27 32.97
C GLY A 382 56.65 19.64 32.06
N ARG A 383 56.37 20.16 30.85
CA ARG A 383 57.11 21.25 30.18
C ARG A 383 56.56 21.56 28.78
N LYS A 384 56.04 22.78 28.68
CA LYS A 384 56.08 23.72 27.54
C LYS A 384 56.24 23.14 26.13
N GLY A 385 55.10 22.95 25.45
CA GLY A 385 55.01 22.89 23.99
C GLY A 385 53.74 23.62 23.55
N ARG A 386 53.88 24.89 23.17
CA ARG A 386 52.78 25.75 22.72
C ARG A 386 52.34 25.32 21.32
N VAL A 387 51.43 24.36 21.24
CA VAL A 387 50.63 24.13 20.02
C VAL A 387 49.27 24.79 20.23
N LYS A 388 48.95 25.76 19.37
CA LYS A 388 47.61 26.34 19.26
C LYS A 388 46.67 25.24 18.74
N MET A 389 46.16 24.42 19.65
CA MET A 389 45.00 23.58 19.41
C MET A 389 43.76 24.39 19.76
N THR A 390 42.89 24.51 18.77
CA THR A 390 41.54 25.07 18.87
C THR A 390 40.82 24.42 20.07
N PRO A 391 40.32 25.20 21.05
CA PRO A 391 39.67 24.63 22.23
C PRO A 391 38.31 24.03 21.86
N GLY A 392 38.03 22.79 22.27
CA GLY A 392 36.65 22.37 22.49
C GLY A 392 36.14 21.08 21.86
N ARG A 393 36.92 19.99 21.78
CA ARG A 393 36.33 18.64 21.64
C ARG A 393 36.95 17.67 22.63
N LEU A 394 36.44 17.71 23.86
CA LEU A 394 36.49 16.57 24.76
C LEU A 394 35.63 15.44 24.14
N PRO A 395 36.05 14.17 24.22
CA PRO A 395 35.21 13.03 23.85
C PRO A 395 33.99 13.03 24.78
N ARG A 396 32.85 13.46 24.25
CA ARG A 396 31.54 13.31 24.91
C ARG A 396 31.11 11.85 24.77
N PRO A 397 30.39 11.29 25.77
CA PRO A 397 29.94 9.90 25.74
C PRO A 397 29.18 9.59 24.43
N ASP A 398 29.63 8.54 23.75
CA ASP A 398 29.32 8.20 22.35
C ASP A 398 27.84 7.85 22.03
N GLY A 399 26.92 8.05 22.96
CA GLY A 399 25.49 7.81 22.75
C GLY A 399 24.69 9.01 22.25
N VAL A 400 25.07 10.24 22.61
CA VAL A 400 24.20 11.42 22.39
C VAL A 400 24.42 12.04 21.01
N SER A 401 25.64 12.02 20.49
CA SER A 401 26.01 12.66 19.21
C SER A 401 25.30 12.01 18.01
N LYS A 402 25.02 10.71 18.08
CA LYS A 402 24.35 9.96 17.02
C LYS A 402 22.87 10.34 16.93
N SER A 403 22.18 10.43 18.07
CA SER A 403 20.78 10.84 18.15
C SER A 403 20.51 12.24 17.58
N VAL A 404 21.43 13.20 17.77
CA VAL A 404 21.29 14.56 17.24
C VAL A 404 21.43 14.59 15.72
N ASN A 405 22.35 13.78 15.18
CA ASN A 405 22.54 13.69 13.74
C ASN A 405 21.35 12.97 13.07
N ASP A 406 20.83 11.92 13.69
CA ASP A 406 19.67 11.17 13.21
C ASP A 406 18.39 12.05 13.24
N LYS A 407 18.19 12.87 14.28
CA LYS A 407 17.08 13.83 14.36
C LYS A 407 17.14 14.87 13.24
N PHE A 408 18.34 15.33 12.87
CA PHE A 408 18.50 16.31 11.79
C PHE A 408 18.17 15.71 10.41
N VAL A 409 18.65 14.49 10.14
CA VAL A 409 18.33 13.77 8.89
C VAL A 409 16.83 13.52 8.80
N PHE A 410 16.21 13.06 9.89
CA PHE A 410 14.76 12.85 9.96
C PHE A 410 13.96 14.14 9.68
N LEU A 411 14.36 15.27 10.28
CA LEU A 411 13.72 16.56 10.02
C LEU A 411 13.81 16.96 8.54
N GLN A 412 14.93 16.72 7.87
CA GLN A 412 15.06 17.03 6.44
C GLN A 412 14.16 16.15 5.57
N ASP A 413 14.14 14.85 5.83
CA ASP A 413 13.32 13.91 5.08
C ASP A 413 11.84 14.23 5.24
N GLU A 414 11.43 14.59 6.45
CA GLU A 414 10.03 14.91 6.72
C GLU A 414 9.61 16.25 6.13
N ARG A 415 10.48 17.28 6.18
CA ARG A 415 10.26 18.52 5.42
C ARG A 415 10.13 18.25 3.92
N LYS A 416 10.96 17.37 3.37
CA LYS A 416 10.92 17.01 1.94
C LYS A 416 9.62 16.28 1.59
N ARG A 417 9.19 15.33 2.42
CA ARG A 417 7.93 14.60 2.28
C ARG A 417 6.72 15.53 2.30
N MET A 418 6.68 16.45 3.26
CA MET A 418 5.57 17.39 3.40
C MET A 418 5.54 18.45 2.29
N LYS A 419 6.70 18.90 1.77
CA LYS A 419 6.77 19.80 0.61
C LYS A 419 6.24 19.17 -0.68
N ALA A 420 6.29 17.84 -0.79
CA ALA A 420 5.73 17.13 -1.94
C ALA A 420 4.19 17.08 -1.91
N LEU A 421 3.56 17.36 -0.76
CA LEU A 421 2.11 17.40 -0.63
C LEU A 421 1.56 18.73 -1.13
N LYS A 422 0.42 18.65 -1.85
CA LYS A 422 -0.37 19.83 -2.21
C LYS A 422 -1.02 20.41 -0.94
N LYS A 423 -1.47 21.68 -1.04
CA LYS A 423 -2.18 22.39 0.04
C LYS A 423 -3.25 21.54 0.73
N THR A 424 -4.09 20.85 -0.04
CA THR A 424 -5.17 20.00 0.49
C THR A 424 -4.67 18.84 1.35
N GLY A 425 -3.50 18.26 1.02
CA GLY A 425 -2.89 17.20 1.83
C GLY A 425 -2.30 17.71 3.13
N LEU A 426 -1.69 18.91 3.10
CA LEU A 426 -1.17 19.57 4.31
C LEU A 426 -2.30 19.99 5.26
N GLU A 427 -3.43 20.48 4.75
CA GLU A 427 -4.59 20.86 5.57
C GLU A 427 -5.19 19.68 6.34
N LEU A 428 -5.22 18.48 5.74
CA LEU A 428 -5.69 17.26 6.42
C LEU A 428 -4.77 16.87 7.58
N LEU A 429 -3.44 16.92 7.37
CA LEU A 429 -2.47 16.64 8.43
C LEU A 429 -2.53 17.68 9.56
N CYS A 430 -2.75 18.95 9.22
CA CYS A 430 -2.98 20.00 10.21
C CYS A 430 -4.23 19.73 11.06
N GLN A 431 -5.32 19.27 10.42
CA GLN A 431 -6.56 18.95 11.11
C GLN A 431 -6.40 17.73 12.04
N GLU A 432 -5.62 16.74 11.63
CA GLU A 432 -5.32 15.54 12.41
C GLU A 432 -4.50 15.87 13.67
N GLU A 433 -3.44 16.66 13.50
CA GLU A 433 -2.54 17.07 14.59
C GLU A 433 -3.06 18.28 15.39
N GLY A 434 -4.21 18.83 15.02
CA GLY A 434 -4.81 19.99 15.70
C GLY A 434 -4.04 21.30 15.53
N ILE A 435 -3.23 21.43 14.49
CA ILE A 435 -2.46 22.65 14.16
C ILE A 435 -3.28 23.53 13.22
N LYS A 436 -3.26 24.85 13.43
CA LYS A 436 -3.88 25.79 12.48
C LYS A 436 -3.01 25.97 11.24
N TYR A 437 -3.56 25.68 10.06
CA TYR A 437 -2.87 25.90 8.79
C TYR A 437 -2.45 27.37 8.60
N LYS A 438 -1.20 27.60 8.19
CA LYS A 438 -0.61 28.94 7.92
C LYS A 438 -0.14 29.02 6.46
N THR A 439 1.10 29.44 6.23
CA THR A 439 1.76 29.29 4.92
C THR A 439 2.33 27.88 4.81
N ILE A 440 2.50 27.38 3.58
CA ILE A 440 3.01 26.02 3.31
C ILE A 440 4.35 25.80 4.03
N GLU A 441 5.27 26.76 3.96
CA GLU A 441 6.61 26.63 4.56
C GLU A 441 6.57 26.54 6.09
N VAL A 442 5.76 27.40 6.75
CA VAL A 442 5.63 27.39 8.21
C VAL A 442 4.93 26.13 8.68
N THR A 443 3.90 25.69 7.95
CA THR A 443 3.12 24.49 8.30
C THR A 443 3.96 23.22 8.15
N VAL A 444 4.78 23.13 7.09
CA VAL A 444 5.74 22.04 6.89
C VAL A 444 6.75 21.97 8.04
N GLU A 445 7.26 23.12 8.48
CA GLU A 445 8.23 23.20 9.56
C GLU A 445 7.62 22.75 10.90
N GLU A 446 6.44 23.26 11.24
CA GLU A 446 5.73 22.92 12.48
C GLU A 446 5.38 21.43 12.55
N LEU A 447 4.89 20.83 11.45
CA LEU A 447 4.58 19.40 11.38
C LEU A 447 5.84 18.53 11.45
N ALA A 448 6.90 18.87 10.70
CA ALA A 448 8.16 18.13 10.73
C ALA A 448 8.78 18.13 12.13
N GLN A 449 8.69 19.27 12.83
CA GLN A 449 9.18 19.40 14.18
C GLN A 449 8.36 18.58 15.18
N LEU A 450 7.02 18.60 15.10
CA LEU A 450 6.14 17.76 15.91
C LEU A 450 6.44 16.26 15.73
N TYR A 451 6.64 15.81 14.49
CA TYR A 451 6.95 14.40 14.23
C TYR A 451 8.35 14.01 14.71
N ALA A 452 9.33 14.91 14.59
CA ALA A 452 10.66 14.68 15.15
C ALA A 452 10.65 14.67 16.69
N GLU A 453 9.77 15.45 17.32
CA GLU A 453 9.53 15.40 18.77
C GLU A 453 8.83 14.11 19.17
N GLY A 454 7.86 13.60 18.40
CA GLY A 454 7.28 12.28 18.64
C GLY A 454 8.29 11.13 18.49
N ALA A 455 9.15 11.18 17.47
CA ALA A 455 10.12 10.13 17.17
C ALA A 455 11.35 10.14 18.09
N PHE A 456 11.81 11.31 18.54
CA PHE A 456 13.05 11.47 19.31
C PHE A 456 12.88 12.09 20.71
N GLY A 457 11.69 12.63 21.02
CA GLY A 457 11.43 13.43 22.23
C GLY A 457 10.97 12.65 23.47
N GLY A 458 10.96 11.32 23.43
CA GLY A 458 10.41 10.48 24.52
C GLY A 458 11.22 10.40 25.83
N SER A 459 12.01 11.40 26.23
CA SER A 459 12.85 11.26 27.44
C SER A 459 13.06 12.49 28.33
N SER A 460 12.32 13.60 28.17
CA SER A 460 12.50 14.75 29.09
C SER A 460 11.21 15.36 29.63
N GLU A 461 10.21 14.56 29.97
CA GLU A 461 9.16 15.01 30.88
C GLU A 461 9.30 14.29 32.23
N THR A 462 10.21 14.83 33.04
CA THR A 462 10.02 14.87 34.48
C THR A 462 8.67 15.52 34.77
N GLY A 463 7.75 14.67 35.21
CA GLY A 463 6.41 14.93 35.70
C GLY A 463 6.07 16.38 36.08
N GLU A 464 5.15 16.95 35.32
CA GLU A 464 4.05 17.70 35.91
C GLU A 464 2.77 17.31 35.15
N ARG A 465 2.09 16.29 35.70
CA ARG A 465 0.70 15.95 35.34
C ARG A 465 -0.17 17.17 35.65
N ILE A 466 -0.38 18.03 34.65
CA ILE A 466 -1.61 18.83 34.61
C ILE A 466 -2.65 17.99 33.89
N ASN A 467 -3.50 17.41 34.72
CA ASN A 467 -4.74 16.77 34.39
C ASN A 467 -5.63 17.76 33.62
N SER A 468 -5.72 17.63 32.29
CA SER A 468 -6.74 18.31 31.50
C SER A 468 -7.22 17.44 30.35
N GLY A 469 -8.52 17.13 30.35
CA GLY A 469 -9.26 16.98 29.11
C GLY A 469 -9.52 15.55 28.64
N GLN A 470 -10.18 14.78 29.49
CA GLN A 470 -11.14 13.77 29.08
C GLN A 470 -11.96 14.28 27.88
N ARG A 471 -11.74 13.71 26.68
CA ARG A 471 -12.54 13.99 25.48
C ARG A 471 -14.01 13.64 25.80
N PRO A 472 -14.96 14.59 25.73
CA PRO A 472 -16.36 14.28 25.93
C PRO A 472 -16.89 13.57 24.67
N GLY A 473 -17.48 12.40 24.88
CA GLY A 473 -18.33 11.76 23.90
C GLY A 473 -19.46 12.70 23.52
N LYS A 474 -19.64 12.88 22.21
CA LYS A 474 -20.71 13.67 21.60
C LYS A 474 -22.03 12.90 21.75
N ALA A 475 -22.65 13.00 22.92
CA ALA A 475 -24.06 12.67 23.11
C ALA A 475 -24.88 13.89 22.64
N ILE A 476 -25.67 13.70 21.59
CA ILE A 476 -26.73 14.63 21.22
C ILE A 476 -27.93 14.26 22.09
N SER A 477 -28.17 15.06 23.13
CA SER A 477 -29.47 15.20 23.79
C SER A 477 -29.83 16.69 23.74
N ALA A 478 -30.95 16.99 23.12
CA ALA A 478 -31.69 18.22 23.32
C ALA A 478 -33.13 17.80 23.61
N ASP A 479 -33.39 17.64 24.90
CA ASP A 479 -34.70 17.58 25.51
C ASP A 479 -35.32 18.99 25.43
N SER A 480 -36.60 19.08 25.06
CA SER A 480 -37.42 20.26 25.36
C SER A 480 -38.54 19.83 26.30
N ASP A 481 -38.32 20.17 27.57
CA ASP A 481 -39.29 20.17 28.66
C ASP A 481 -40.54 20.99 28.31
N VAL A 482 -41.72 20.37 28.37
CA VAL A 482 -42.97 21.05 28.72
C VAL A 482 -43.77 20.15 29.68
N ALA A 483 -43.61 20.47 30.95
CA ALA A 483 -44.58 20.42 32.05
C ALA A 483 -45.71 19.37 32.02
N VAL A 484 -45.54 18.41 32.93
CA VAL A 484 -46.59 17.66 33.62
C VAL A 484 -47.58 18.63 34.29
N VAL A 485 -48.87 18.52 33.95
CA VAL A 485 -49.98 18.84 34.85
C VAL A 485 -50.91 17.63 34.85
N GLU A 486 -50.88 16.93 35.97
CA GLU A 486 -51.81 15.91 36.38
C GLU A 486 -53.04 16.62 36.98
N GLU A 487 -54.22 16.46 36.39
CA GLU A 487 -55.49 16.66 37.08
C GLU A 487 -56.59 15.85 36.38
N VAL A 488 -57.00 14.76 37.03
CA VAL A 488 -58.28 14.08 36.82
C VAL A 488 -59.29 14.74 37.75
N PRO A 489 -60.50 15.06 37.27
CA PRO A 489 -61.66 14.47 37.90
C PRO A 489 -62.71 13.97 36.89
N SER A 490 -63.31 12.83 37.27
CA SER A 490 -64.63 12.40 36.87
C SER A 490 -65.68 13.51 37.06
N ASP A 491 -66.61 13.69 36.13
CA ASP A 491 -68.01 13.28 36.29
C ASP A 491 -68.90 13.85 35.17
N SER A 492 -69.74 12.95 34.66
CA SER A 492 -71.17 13.14 34.35
C SER A 492 -71.65 14.11 33.24
N ALA A 493 -72.62 13.55 32.49
CA ALA A 493 -73.64 14.12 31.60
C ALA A 493 -73.28 14.31 30.11
#